data_AF-A0A9D9H6N1-F1
#
_entry.id   AF-A0A9D9H6N1-F1
#
_cell.length_a   1.000
_cell.length_b   1.000
_cell.length_c   1.000
_cell.angle_alpha   90.00
_cell.angle_beta   90.00
_cell.angle_gamma   90.00
#
_symmetry.space_group_name_H-M   'P 1'
#
loop_
_entity.id
_entity.type
_entity.pdbx_description
1 polymer ?
#
loop_
_entity_poly.entity_id
_entity_poly.type
_entity_poly.pdbx_seq_one_letter_code
_entity_poly.pdbx_strand_id
1 'polypeptide(L)'
;MIMKLQNFDYYDTARWFPNYKPYEKAILYGVTGGIPYYIEQFSPQLSLKDNLMLNFFNGNSILFNEADNLLKEEFREPGTYKEIISAIAGGKTKYTEIADSCGLKSGTLSKYLNTLMQLKIVDKKKPIGGDARKSIYYVCDLYFRFWFFFIPRNYSSILSKRIQKSFDVAVWRLINDYMGPVFETIAREFLEYRDPALPILPCEAGSWWGGNPRTKKECEIDIVITSTVDDDVVIGSCKFRNTPVGTDELELMKEYADAMGTRGGRYYYFFSASGFTEGMMAAGCDTVRLVDISSLYNFETEDSTHS
;
A
#
# COMPACT_ATOMS: atom_id res chain seq x y z
N MET A 1 -16.52 -15.20 24.01
CA MET A 1 -15.50 -14.19 23.69
C MET A 1 -14.74 -14.73 22.48
N ILE A 2 -15.10 -14.34 21.27
CA ILE A 2 -14.37 -14.75 20.05
C ILE A 2 -13.18 -13.80 19.97
N MET A 3 -11.99 -14.32 20.22
CA MET A 3 -10.75 -13.59 20.03
C MET A 3 -10.65 -13.27 18.53
N LYS A 4 -10.86 -12.01 18.14
CA LYS A 4 -10.55 -11.58 16.77
C LYS A 4 -9.03 -11.68 16.65
N LEU A 5 -8.54 -12.68 15.91
CA LEU A 5 -7.14 -12.71 15.54
C LEU A 5 -6.86 -11.43 14.74
N GLN A 6 -5.92 -10.62 15.23
CA GLN A 6 -5.47 -9.44 14.51
C GLN A 6 -4.58 -9.89 13.35
N ASN A 7 -4.71 -9.23 12.20
CA ASN A 7 -3.79 -9.48 11.07
C ASN A 7 -2.36 -9.10 11.50
N PHE A 8 -1.39 -9.84 11.00
CA PHE A 8 0.02 -9.51 11.17
C PHE A 8 0.36 -8.21 10.43
N ASP A 9 1.29 -7.44 10.97
CA ASP A 9 1.92 -6.34 10.23
C ASP A 9 2.87 -6.90 9.14
N TYR A 10 3.49 -6.02 8.37
CA TYR A 10 4.42 -6.42 7.32
C TYR A 10 5.65 -7.20 7.87
N TYR A 11 6.04 -6.89 9.10
CA TYR A 11 7.25 -7.41 9.75
C TYR A 11 7.02 -8.83 10.30
N ASP A 12 5.89 -9.06 10.98
CA ASP A 12 5.47 -10.37 11.46
C ASP A 12 5.10 -11.30 10.31
N THR A 13 4.50 -10.79 9.23
CA THR A 13 4.26 -11.57 8.01
C THR A 13 5.57 -12.10 7.42
N ALA A 14 6.63 -11.29 7.43
CA ALA A 14 7.93 -11.68 6.91
C ALA A 14 8.61 -12.81 7.70
N ARG A 15 8.26 -12.99 9.00
CA ARG A 15 8.81 -14.05 9.85
C ARG A 15 8.37 -15.45 9.40
N TRP A 16 7.25 -15.57 8.70
CA TRP A 16 6.77 -16.85 8.14
C TRP A 16 7.61 -17.34 6.95
N PHE A 17 8.31 -16.42 6.27
CA PHE A 17 9.11 -16.70 5.08
C PHE A 17 10.52 -16.12 5.25
N PRO A 18 11.33 -16.64 6.21
CA PRO A 18 12.62 -16.04 6.56
C PRO A 18 13.60 -16.01 5.38
N ASN A 19 13.52 -17.00 4.49
CA ASN A 19 14.38 -17.15 3.31
C ASN A 19 14.00 -16.23 2.14
N TYR A 20 12.85 -15.57 2.19
CA TYR A 20 12.47 -14.61 1.15
C TYR A 20 13.32 -13.34 1.25
N LYS A 21 13.65 -12.78 0.09
CA LYS A 21 14.31 -11.47 0.01
C LYS A 21 13.35 -10.38 0.54
N PRO A 22 13.85 -9.25 1.05
CA PRO A 22 13.03 -8.13 1.50
C PRO A 22 11.93 -7.71 0.50
N TYR A 23 12.27 -7.71 -0.79
CA TYR A 23 11.33 -7.43 -1.88
C TYR A 23 10.17 -8.43 -1.95
N GLU A 24 10.48 -9.72 -1.80
CA GLU A 24 9.49 -10.79 -1.82
C GLU A 24 8.64 -10.81 -0.54
N LYS A 25 9.24 -10.48 0.61
CA LYS A 25 8.53 -10.29 1.89
C LYS A 25 7.49 -9.17 1.80
N ALA A 26 7.87 -8.03 1.20
CA ALA A 26 6.94 -6.92 0.97
C ALA A 26 5.75 -7.34 0.09
N ILE A 27 6.02 -8.07 -1.00
CA ILE A 27 4.94 -8.56 -1.88
C ILE A 27 4.07 -9.58 -1.14
N LEU A 28 4.65 -10.51 -0.36
CA LEU A 28 3.88 -11.46 0.43
C LEU A 28 2.88 -10.75 1.35
N TYR A 29 3.33 -9.75 2.11
CA TYR A 29 2.43 -8.91 2.91
C TYR A 29 1.38 -8.22 2.03
N GLY A 30 1.81 -7.63 0.91
CA GLY A 30 0.93 -6.96 -0.03
C GLY A 30 -0.18 -7.84 -0.61
N VAL A 31 0.04 -9.13 -0.83
CA VAL A 31 -0.97 -10.03 -1.42
C VAL A 31 -1.82 -10.77 -0.39
N THR A 32 -1.32 -10.92 0.84
CA THR A 32 -2.03 -11.64 1.93
C THR A 32 -2.69 -10.69 2.93
N GLY A 33 -2.26 -9.44 2.99
CA GLY A 33 -2.70 -8.47 3.99
C GLY A 33 -2.37 -8.85 5.43
N GLY A 34 -1.36 -9.70 5.63
CA GLY A 34 -1.00 -10.21 6.95
C GLY A 34 -2.02 -11.18 7.55
N ILE A 35 -2.99 -11.65 6.77
CA ILE A 35 -4.05 -12.55 7.26
C ILE A 35 -3.45 -13.96 7.41
N PRO A 36 -3.38 -14.52 8.63
CA PRO A 36 -2.70 -15.80 8.88
C PRO A 36 -3.24 -16.94 8.00
N TYR A 37 -4.56 -17.03 7.86
CA TYR A 37 -5.21 -18.04 7.02
C TYR A 37 -4.77 -17.98 5.55
N TYR A 38 -4.47 -16.78 5.02
CA TYR A 38 -3.99 -16.59 3.65
C TYR A 38 -2.49 -16.86 3.52
N ILE A 39 -1.71 -16.49 4.54
CA ILE A 39 -0.27 -16.79 4.62
C ILE A 39 -0.05 -18.31 4.66
N GLU A 40 -0.87 -19.06 5.40
CA GLU A 40 -0.80 -20.53 5.51
C GLU A 40 -0.98 -21.28 4.18
N GLN A 41 -1.59 -20.64 3.18
CA GLN A 41 -1.73 -21.26 1.85
C GLN A 41 -0.41 -21.26 1.07
N PHE A 42 0.55 -20.44 1.47
CA PHE A 42 1.85 -20.32 0.80
C PHE A 42 2.84 -21.34 1.37
N SER A 43 3.69 -21.88 0.51
CA SER A 43 4.79 -22.77 0.91
C SER A 43 6.12 -22.03 0.95
N PRO A 44 6.85 -22.01 2.09
CA PRO A 44 8.17 -21.38 2.18
C PRO A 44 9.24 -21.98 1.25
N GLN A 45 8.98 -23.18 0.71
CA GLN A 45 9.90 -23.89 -0.19
C GLN A 45 9.72 -23.52 -1.66
N LEU A 46 8.68 -22.76 -1.99
CA LEU A 46 8.41 -22.31 -3.35
C LEU A 46 8.86 -20.87 -3.54
N SER A 47 9.22 -20.53 -4.78
CA SER A 47 9.43 -19.14 -5.15
C SER A 47 8.13 -18.35 -4.98
N LEU A 48 8.24 -17.03 -4.77
CA LEU A 48 7.05 -16.18 -4.66
C LEU A 48 6.16 -16.29 -5.90
N LYS A 49 6.74 -16.35 -7.10
CA LYS A 49 5.98 -16.52 -8.35
C LYS A 49 5.21 -17.84 -8.39
N ASP A 50 5.83 -18.93 -7.97
CA ASP A 50 5.18 -20.24 -7.95
C ASP A 50 4.04 -20.27 -6.93
N ASN A 51 4.25 -19.68 -5.75
CA ASN A 51 3.20 -19.52 -4.75
C ASN A 51 2.02 -18.70 -5.27
N LEU A 52 2.28 -17.55 -5.92
CA LEU A 52 1.21 -16.75 -6.54
C LEU A 52 0.47 -17.57 -7.59
N MET A 53 1.19 -18.28 -8.46
CA MET A 53 0.59 -19.11 -9.50
C MET A 53 -0.33 -20.19 -8.92
N LEU A 54 0.11 -20.88 -7.88
CA LEU A 54 -0.64 -21.95 -7.23
C LEU A 54 -1.85 -21.45 -6.45
N ASN A 55 -1.70 -20.34 -5.73
CA ASN A 55 -2.70 -19.89 -4.75
C ASN A 55 -3.69 -18.87 -5.31
N PHE A 56 -3.27 -18.01 -6.24
CA PHE A 56 -4.13 -16.96 -6.81
C PHE A 56 -4.48 -17.17 -8.27
N PHE A 57 -3.61 -17.78 -9.07
CA PHE A 57 -3.80 -17.92 -10.52
C PHE A 57 -4.12 -19.36 -10.94
N ASN A 58 -4.83 -20.07 -10.06
CA ASN A 58 -5.38 -21.40 -10.27
C ASN A 58 -6.87 -21.39 -9.94
N GLY A 59 -7.73 -21.73 -10.90
CA GLY A 59 -9.20 -21.67 -10.70
C GLY A 59 -9.74 -22.54 -9.57
N ASN A 60 -8.96 -23.53 -9.12
CA ASN A 60 -9.35 -24.46 -8.05
C ASN A 60 -8.76 -24.08 -6.68
N SER A 61 -7.96 -23.02 -6.58
CA SER A 61 -7.36 -22.63 -5.30
C SER A 61 -8.35 -21.87 -4.42
N ILE A 62 -8.09 -21.90 -3.11
CA ILE A 62 -8.89 -21.18 -2.12
C ILE A 62 -8.84 -19.68 -2.39
N LEU A 63 -7.63 -19.08 -2.45
CA LEU A 63 -7.48 -17.63 -2.57
C LEU A 63 -7.98 -17.05 -3.91
N PHE A 64 -8.11 -17.87 -4.96
CA PHE A 64 -8.78 -17.45 -6.20
C PHE A 64 -10.29 -17.26 -6.01
N ASN A 65 -10.94 -18.13 -5.23
CA ASN A 65 -12.39 -18.11 -5.05
C ASN A 65 -12.84 -17.27 -3.84
N GLU A 66 -11.95 -17.05 -2.89
CA GLU A 66 -12.26 -16.51 -1.56
C GLU A 66 -12.94 -15.13 -1.58
N ALA A 67 -12.39 -14.13 -2.30
CA ALA A 67 -13.03 -12.80 -2.37
C ALA A 67 -14.46 -12.85 -2.96
N ASP A 68 -14.70 -13.73 -3.94
CA ASP A 68 -16.02 -13.90 -4.54
C ASP A 68 -17.01 -14.55 -3.56
N ASN A 69 -16.55 -15.52 -2.78
CA ASN A 69 -17.30 -16.22 -1.74
C ASN A 69 -17.66 -15.28 -0.60
N LEU A 70 -16.69 -14.57 -0.02
CA LEU A 70 -16.92 -13.61 1.07
C LEU A 70 -17.97 -12.56 0.70
N LEU A 71 -17.94 -12.03 -0.53
CA LEU A 71 -18.94 -11.07 -0.99
C LEU A 71 -20.33 -11.70 -1.21
N LYS A 72 -20.41 -12.98 -1.58
CA LYS A 72 -21.70 -13.69 -1.72
C LYS A 72 -22.31 -14.05 -0.37
N GLU A 73 -21.48 -14.27 0.64
CA GLU A 73 -21.93 -14.51 2.01
C GLU A 73 -22.48 -13.23 2.64
N GLU A 74 -21.81 -12.10 2.41
CA GLU A 74 -22.21 -10.80 2.96
C GLU A 74 -23.38 -10.15 2.20
N PHE A 75 -23.46 -10.34 0.87
CA PHE A 75 -24.42 -9.64 0.02
C PHE A 75 -25.28 -10.57 -0.83
N ARG A 76 -26.59 -10.31 -0.83
CA ARG A 76 -27.55 -10.97 -1.72
C ARG A 76 -27.28 -10.69 -3.20
N GLU A 77 -26.91 -9.45 -3.53
CA GLU A 77 -26.62 -8.99 -4.89
C GLU A 77 -25.25 -8.28 -4.90
N PRO A 78 -24.13 -9.02 -5.00
CA PRO A 78 -22.79 -8.46 -4.84
C PRO A 78 -22.26 -7.72 -6.09
N GLY A 79 -22.98 -7.74 -7.22
CA GLY A 79 -22.49 -7.23 -8.51
C GLY A 79 -21.98 -5.79 -8.45
N THR A 80 -22.81 -4.87 -7.97
CA THR A 80 -22.43 -3.44 -7.86
C THR A 80 -21.30 -3.19 -6.87
N TYR A 81 -21.24 -3.97 -5.77
CA TYR A 81 -20.11 -3.89 -4.83
C TYR A 81 -18.80 -4.30 -5.52
N LYS A 82 -18.81 -5.41 -6.27
CA LYS A 82 -17.65 -5.89 -7.03
C LYS A 82 -17.19 -4.88 -8.07
N GLU A 83 -18.11 -4.23 -8.77
CA GLU A 83 -17.78 -3.17 -9.75
C GLU A 83 -17.11 -1.96 -9.08
N ILE A 84 -17.62 -1.51 -7.94
CA ILE A 84 -17.03 -0.39 -7.19
C ILE A 84 -15.62 -0.75 -6.68
N ILE A 85 -15.45 -1.93 -6.06
CA ILE A 85 -14.14 -2.36 -5.58
C ILE A 85 -13.16 -2.50 -6.75
N SER A 86 -13.59 -3.07 -7.88
CA SER A 86 -12.78 -3.18 -9.10
C SER A 86 -12.34 -1.82 -9.64
N ALA A 87 -13.24 -0.84 -9.67
CA ALA A 87 -12.95 0.51 -10.13
C ALA A 87 -11.89 1.17 -9.23
N ILE A 88 -12.05 1.07 -7.91
CA ILE A 88 -11.11 1.64 -6.93
C ILE A 88 -9.76 0.94 -6.99
N ALA A 89 -9.73 -0.40 -7.00
CA ALA A 89 -8.50 -1.17 -7.17
C ALA A 89 -7.80 -0.80 -8.50
N GLY A 90 -8.58 -0.52 -9.55
CA GLY A 90 -8.09 -0.06 -10.84
C GLY A 90 -7.64 1.39 -10.91
N GLY A 91 -7.64 2.14 -9.80
CA GLY A 91 -7.11 3.51 -9.73
C GLY A 91 -8.16 4.61 -9.91
N LYS A 92 -9.46 4.29 -9.89
CA LYS A 92 -10.53 5.31 -9.78
C LYS A 92 -10.69 5.67 -8.32
N THR A 93 -10.07 6.76 -7.89
CA THR A 93 -10.00 7.10 -6.46
C THR A 93 -10.92 8.26 -6.09
N LYS A 94 -11.31 9.12 -7.05
CA LYS A 94 -12.24 10.23 -6.79
C LYS A 94 -13.69 9.76 -6.89
N TYR A 95 -14.59 10.33 -6.07
CA TYR A 95 -16.02 9.95 -6.05
C TYR A 95 -16.66 9.98 -7.44
N THR A 96 -16.41 11.04 -8.21
CA THR A 96 -16.96 11.21 -9.57
C THR A 96 -16.39 10.17 -10.53
N GLU A 97 -15.10 9.87 -10.46
CA GLU A 97 -14.47 8.85 -11.30
C GLU A 97 -15.06 7.45 -11.04
N ILE A 98 -15.35 7.12 -9.78
CA ILE A 98 -15.99 5.86 -9.40
C ILE A 98 -17.44 5.83 -9.90
N ALA A 99 -18.20 6.90 -9.66
CA ALA A 99 -19.59 7.02 -10.08
C ALA A 99 -19.74 6.84 -11.60
N ASP A 100 -18.91 7.53 -12.37
CA ASP A 100 -18.90 7.47 -13.83
C ASP A 100 -18.48 6.08 -14.32
N SER A 101 -17.44 5.48 -13.71
CA SER A 101 -16.97 4.14 -14.07
C SER A 101 -18.00 3.04 -13.81
N CYS A 102 -18.84 3.19 -12.78
CA CYS A 102 -19.88 2.21 -12.42
C CYS A 102 -21.27 2.57 -12.96
N GLY A 103 -21.42 3.71 -13.66
CA GLY A 103 -22.73 4.18 -14.14
C GLY A 103 -23.73 4.50 -13.02
N LEU A 104 -23.25 4.90 -11.85
CA LEU A 104 -24.07 5.13 -10.65
C LEU A 104 -24.41 6.62 -10.48
N LYS A 105 -25.67 6.90 -10.14
CA LYS A 105 -26.11 8.26 -9.77
C LYS A 105 -25.55 8.66 -8.40
N SER A 106 -25.34 9.98 -8.23
CA SER A 106 -24.98 10.60 -6.95
C SER A 106 -25.99 10.22 -5.86
N GLY A 107 -25.50 9.75 -4.70
CA GLY A 107 -26.30 9.24 -3.57
C GLY A 107 -26.43 7.72 -3.50
N THR A 108 -26.57 7.03 -4.64
CA THR A 108 -26.53 5.56 -4.67
C THR A 108 -25.12 5.06 -4.35
N LEU A 109 -24.10 5.63 -5.00
CA LEU A 109 -22.70 5.30 -4.74
C LEU A 109 -22.33 5.48 -3.25
N SER A 110 -22.84 6.54 -2.62
CA SER A 110 -22.57 6.81 -1.20
C SER A 110 -23.03 5.68 -0.28
N LYS A 111 -24.17 5.04 -0.58
CA LYS A 111 -24.65 3.89 0.20
C LYS A 111 -23.69 2.70 0.09
N TYR A 112 -23.28 2.36 -1.13
CA TYR A 112 -22.33 1.27 -1.37
C TYR A 112 -20.98 1.53 -0.72
N LEU A 113 -20.42 2.74 -0.87
CA LEU A 113 -19.15 3.11 -0.24
C LEU A 113 -19.25 3.05 1.29
N ASN A 114 -20.34 3.53 1.89
CA ASN A 114 -20.53 3.46 3.34
C ASN A 114 -20.56 2.01 3.84
N THR A 115 -21.25 1.11 3.15
CA THR A 115 -21.25 -0.31 3.50
C THR A 115 -19.85 -0.92 3.35
N LEU A 116 -19.13 -0.64 2.26
CA LEU A 116 -17.77 -1.14 2.06
C LEU A 116 -16.78 -0.61 3.11
N MET A 117 -16.96 0.63 3.58
CA MET A 117 -16.20 1.21 4.69
C MET A 117 -16.53 0.55 6.04
N GLN A 118 -17.80 0.23 6.30
CA GLN A 118 -18.19 -0.50 7.51
C GLN A 118 -17.58 -1.90 7.55
N LEU A 119 -17.46 -2.56 6.39
CA LEU A 119 -16.80 -3.86 6.25
C LEU A 119 -15.26 -3.77 6.21
N LYS A 120 -14.67 -2.57 6.25
CA LYS A 120 -13.22 -2.34 6.12
C LYS A 120 -12.60 -2.89 4.84
N ILE A 121 -13.38 -2.95 3.75
CA ILE A 121 -12.88 -3.32 2.42
C ILE A 121 -12.35 -2.07 1.71
N VAL A 122 -13.09 -0.97 1.80
CA VAL A 122 -12.73 0.34 1.25
C VAL A 122 -12.58 1.33 2.40
N ASP A 123 -11.67 2.29 2.27
CA ASP A 123 -11.60 3.43 3.17
C ASP A 123 -11.36 4.72 2.38
N LYS A 124 -11.36 5.85 3.07
CA LYS A 124 -11.28 7.19 2.49
C LYS A 124 -10.17 7.99 3.16
N LYS A 125 -9.17 8.41 2.38
CA LYS A 125 -8.11 9.33 2.84
C LYS A 125 -8.49 10.78 2.60
N LYS A 126 -8.06 11.64 3.51
CA LYS A 126 -8.09 13.10 3.38
C LYS A 126 -6.66 13.62 3.31
N PRO A 127 -6.39 14.69 2.56
CA PRO A 127 -5.06 15.29 2.57
C PRO A 127 -4.80 15.94 3.93
N ILE A 128 -3.65 15.65 4.54
CA ILE A 128 -3.22 16.24 5.83
C ILE A 128 -3.20 17.77 5.72
N GLY A 129 -3.90 18.49 6.60
CA GLY A 129 -3.97 19.96 6.53
C GLY A 129 -4.57 20.54 5.23
N GLY A 130 -5.18 19.70 4.37
CA GLY A 130 -5.71 20.08 3.07
C GLY A 130 -7.24 20.13 3.01
N ASP A 131 -7.78 20.37 1.81
CA ASP A 131 -9.24 20.41 1.59
C ASP A 131 -9.85 19.01 1.64
N ALA A 132 -10.64 18.74 2.69
CA ALA A 132 -11.35 17.47 2.87
C ALA A 132 -12.28 17.11 1.68
N ARG A 133 -12.70 18.07 0.85
CA ARG A 133 -13.48 17.80 -0.37
C ARG A 133 -12.68 17.05 -1.43
N LYS A 134 -11.34 17.11 -1.36
CA LYS A 134 -10.42 16.38 -2.25
C LYS A 134 -10.13 14.96 -1.77
N SER A 135 -10.90 14.43 -0.83
CA SER A 135 -10.73 13.06 -0.35
C SER A 135 -10.75 12.04 -1.49
N ILE A 136 -9.99 10.96 -1.30
CA ILE A 136 -9.91 9.84 -2.23
C ILE A 136 -10.30 8.53 -1.53
N TYR A 137 -10.84 7.59 -2.30
CA TYR A 137 -11.19 6.25 -1.85
C TYR A 137 -10.11 5.25 -2.28
N TYR A 138 -9.85 4.26 -1.43
CA TYR A 138 -8.91 3.18 -1.71
C TYR A 138 -9.42 1.87 -1.11
N VAL A 139 -9.02 0.74 -1.69
CA VAL A 139 -9.26 -0.58 -1.10
C VAL A 139 -8.22 -0.77 0.01
N CYS A 140 -8.67 -0.76 1.27
CA CYS A 140 -7.81 -0.84 2.44
C CYS A 140 -7.49 -2.28 2.86
N ASP A 141 -8.36 -3.23 2.52
CA ASP A 141 -8.07 -4.65 2.66
C ASP A 141 -7.11 -5.09 1.53
N LEU A 142 -5.88 -5.46 1.90
CA LEU A 142 -4.81 -5.78 0.95
C LEU A 142 -5.08 -7.07 0.14
N TYR A 143 -5.76 -8.06 0.72
CA TYR A 143 -6.16 -9.26 -0.01
C TYR A 143 -7.19 -8.91 -1.08
N PHE A 144 -8.26 -8.19 -0.72
CA PHE A 144 -9.25 -7.69 -1.67
C PHE A 144 -8.59 -6.80 -2.72
N ARG A 145 -7.66 -5.94 -2.33
CA ARG A 145 -6.93 -5.07 -3.25
C ARG A 145 -6.18 -5.90 -4.30
N PHE A 146 -5.40 -6.90 -3.89
CA PHE A 146 -4.67 -7.77 -4.81
C PHE A 146 -5.63 -8.52 -5.73
N TRP A 147 -6.67 -9.12 -5.14
CA TRP A 147 -7.64 -9.93 -5.87
C TRP A 147 -8.34 -9.10 -6.95
N PHE A 148 -8.90 -7.94 -6.60
CA PHE A 148 -9.61 -7.07 -7.54
C PHE A 148 -8.69 -6.37 -8.54
N PHE A 149 -7.41 -6.20 -8.22
CA PHE A 149 -6.45 -5.66 -9.17
C PHE A 149 -6.10 -6.66 -10.28
N PHE A 150 -5.88 -7.94 -9.95
CA PHE A 150 -5.36 -8.93 -10.89
C PHE A 150 -6.37 -9.97 -11.38
N ILE A 151 -7.23 -10.49 -10.51
CA ILE A 151 -8.04 -11.68 -10.80
C ILE A 151 -9.14 -11.40 -11.83
N PRO A 152 -10.01 -10.37 -11.68
CA PRO A 152 -11.04 -10.08 -12.68
C PRO A 152 -10.47 -9.87 -14.09
N ARG A 153 -9.33 -9.17 -14.20
CA ARG A 153 -8.67 -8.87 -15.48
C ARG A 153 -8.13 -10.12 -16.19
N ASN A 154 -7.81 -11.14 -15.42
CA ASN A 154 -7.17 -12.37 -15.89
C ASN A 154 -8.07 -13.61 -15.78
N TYR A 155 -9.33 -13.46 -15.34
CA TYR A 155 -10.22 -14.56 -14.97
C TYR A 155 -10.34 -15.64 -16.05
N SER A 156 -10.63 -15.24 -17.29
CA SER A 156 -10.72 -16.17 -18.44
C SER A 156 -9.40 -16.89 -18.72
N SER A 157 -8.26 -16.19 -18.60
CA SER A 157 -6.92 -16.76 -18.81
C SER A 157 -6.54 -17.73 -17.68
N ILE A 158 -6.99 -17.48 -16.45
CA ILE A 158 -6.79 -18.37 -15.30
C ILE A 158 -7.57 -19.67 -15.51
N LEU A 159 -8.87 -19.59 -15.80
CA LEU A 159 -9.73 -20.78 -15.99
C LEU A 159 -9.30 -21.65 -17.18
N SER A 160 -8.83 -21.02 -18.25
CA SER A 160 -8.30 -21.72 -19.43
C SER A 160 -6.83 -22.13 -19.31
N LYS A 161 -6.20 -21.90 -18.14
CA LYS A 161 -4.76 -22.16 -17.85
C LYS A 161 -3.77 -21.41 -18.74
N ARG A 162 -4.22 -20.47 -19.59
CA ARG A 162 -3.36 -19.63 -20.43
C ARG A 162 -2.53 -18.63 -19.62
N ILE A 163 -2.94 -18.34 -18.38
CA ILE A 163 -2.20 -17.45 -17.48
C ILE A 163 -0.76 -17.92 -17.24
N GLN A 164 -0.50 -19.24 -17.27
CA GLN A 164 0.85 -19.80 -17.10
C GLN A 164 1.86 -19.25 -18.10
N LYS A 165 1.42 -18.93 -19.33
CA LYS A 165 2.28 -18.38 -20.39
C LYS A 165 2.35 -16.85 -20.39
N SER A 166 1.41 -16.20 -19.72
CA SER A 166 1.23 -14.74 -19.76
C SER A 166 1.44 -14.04 -18.42
N PHE A 167 1.73 -14.80 -17.35
CA PHE A 167 1.88 -14.29 -15.99
C PHE A 167 2.86 -13.14 -15.88
N ASP A 168 4.03 -13.25 -16.53
CA ASP A 168 5.04 -12.20 -16.45
C ASP A 168 4.54 -10.87 -17.04
N VAL A 169 3.75 -10.93 -18.12
CA VAL A 169 3.25 -9.73 -18.80
C VAL A 169 1.98 -9.19 -18.13
N ALA A 170 1.08 -10.09 -17.73
CA ALA A 170 -0.26 -9.75 -17.23
C ALA A 170 -0.30 -9.46 -15.72
N VAL A 171 0.68 -9.97 -14.97
CA VAL A 171 0.76 -9.86 -13.50
C VAL A 171 2.08 -9.26 -13.09
N TRP A 172 3.20 -9.94 -13.35
CA TRP A 172 4.51 -9.56 -12.79
C TRP A 172 4.97 -8.17 -13.22
N ARG A 173 4.73 -7.78 -14.48
CA ARG A 173 5.04 -6.44 -14.99
C ARG A 173 4.35 -5.32 -14.21
N LEU A 174 3.18 -5.58 -13.66
CA LEU A 174 2.36 -4.60 -12.93
C LEU A 174 2.53 -4.71 -11.41
N ILE A 175 3.39 -5.63 -10.92
CA ILE A 175 3.54 -5.87 -9.49
C ILE A 175 4.07 -4.62 -8.76
N ASN A 176 4.93 -3.85 -9.41
CA ASN A 176 5.50 -2.63 -8.83
C ASN A 176 4.43 -1.54 -8.69
N ASP A 177 3.59 -1.37 -9.72
CA ASP A 177 2.47 -0.43 -9.70
C ASP A 177 1.44 -0.81 -8.62
N TYR A 178 1.17 -2.12 -8.48
CA TYR A 178 0.36 -2.64 -7.38
C TYR A 178 0.96 -2.32 -6.01
N MET A 179 2.27 -2.56 -5.86
CA MET A 179 3.00 -2.43 -4.61
C MET A 179 3.27 -1.00 -4.18
N GLY A 180 3.22 0.01 -5.05
CA GLY A 180 3.48 1.42 -4.67
C GLY A 180 2.69 1.85 -3.43
N PRO A 181 1.34 1.84 -3.46
CA PRO A 181 0.52 2.19 -2.30
C PRO A 181 0.64 1.24 -1.10
N VAL A 182 1.00 -0.03 -1.35
CA VAL A 182 1.28 -1.00 -0.27
C VAL A 182 2.57 -0.63 0.44
N PHE A 183 3.60 -0.22 -0.31
CA PHE A 183 4.89 0.17 0.23
C PHE A 183 4.82 1.47 1.04
N GLU A 184 3.93 2.40 0.67
CA GLU A 184 3.60 3.55 1.52
C GLU A 184 3.01 3.12 2.87
N THR A 185 2.19 2.06 2.87
CA THR A 185 1.59 1.53 4.10
C THR A 185 2.66 0.89 4.98
N ILE A 186 3.54 0.08 4.40
CA ILE A 186 4.71 -0.49 5.08
C ILE A 186 5.60 0.62 5.67
N ALA A 187 5.89 1.66 4.89
CA ALA A 187 6.73 2.77 5.34
C ALA A 187 6.10 3.57 6.49
N ARG A 188 4.77 3.79 6.45
CA ARG A 188 4.04 4.41 7.57
C ARG A 188 4.09 3.54 8.83
N GLU A 189 3.81 2.24 8.71
CA GLU A 189 3.90 1.30 9.84
C GLU A 189 5.32 1.28 10.43
N PHE A 190 6.36 1.31 9.59
CA PHE A 190 7.74 1.40 10.04
C PHE A 190 8.00 2.68 10.85
N LEU A 191 7.62 3.85 10.32
CA LEU A 191 7.84 5.13 11.02
C LEU A 191 7.07 5.22 12.34
N GLU A 192 5.86 4.67 12.39
CA GLU A 192 4.99 4.77 13.57
C GLU A 192 5.42 3.81 14.69
N TYR A 193 5.87 2.60 14.36
CA TYR A 193 6.07 1.54 15.36
C TYR A 193 7.51 1.03 15.48
N ARG A 194 8.37 1.27 14.49
CA ARG A 194 9.66 0.58 14.37
C ARG A 194 10.86 1.52 14.20
N ASP A 195 10.66 2.79 13.90
CA ASP A 195 11.75 3.72 13.72
C ASP A 195 12.14 4.43 15.02
N PRO A 196 13.20 4.00 15.73
CA PRO A 196 13.62 4.64 16.98
C PRO A 196 14.21 6.04 16.76
N ALA A 197 14.53 6.41 15.52
CA ALA A 197 15.13 7.69 15.17
C ALA A 197 14.15 8.63 14.46
N LEU A 198 12.83 8.39 14.61
CA LEU A 198 11.82 9.39 14.26
C LEU A 198 12.06 10.66 15.09
N PRO A 199 12.31 11.83 14.47
CA PRO A 199 12.78 13.03 15.18
C PRO A 199 11.66 13.83 15.85
N ILE A 200 10.39 13.43 15.65
CA ILE A 200 9.21 14.13 16.15
C ILE A 200 8.29 13.17 16.92
N LEU A 201 7.48 13.72 17.82
CA LEU A 201 6.39 12.98 18.47
C LEU A 201 5.13 13.07 17.58
N PRO A 202 4.72 11.99 16.90
CA PRO A 202 3.68 12.03 15.86
C PRO A 202 2.31 12.42 16.41
N CYS A 203 1.63 13.36 15.72
CA CYS A 203 0.25 13.79 15.99
C CYS A 203 -0.73 13.18 14.99
N GLU A 204 -0.53 13.51 13.71
CA GLU A 204 -1.33 13.01 12.59
C GLU A 204 -0.38 12.50 11.51
N ALA A 205 -0.67 11.32 10.97
CA ALA A 205 0.07 10.70 9.87
C ALA A 205 -0.86 10.41 8.69
N GLY A 206 -0.43 10.76 7.49
CA GLY A 206 -1.20 10.54 6.27
C GLY A 206 -0.45 10.93 5.02
N SER A 207 -1.18 11.31 3.98
CA SER A 207 -0.62 11.80 2.72
C SER A 207 -1.14 13.20 2.45
N TRP A 208 -0.44 13.98 1.64
CA TRP A 208 -0.89 15.29 1.21
C TRP A 208 -0.99 15.34 -0.30
N TRP A 209 -2.04 15.96 -0.84
CA TRP A 209 -2.12 16.31 -2.24
C TRP A 209 -2.79 17.66 -2.43
N GLY A 210 -2.22 18.46 -3.32
CA GLY A 210 -2.60 19.86 -3.50
C GLY A 210 -2.13 20.43 -4.82
N GLY A 211 -2.68 21.59 -5.19
CA GLY A 211 -2.16 22.33 -6.32
C GLY A 211 -0.91 23.09 -5.90
N ASN A 212 0.18 22.93 -6.62
CA ASN A 212 1.40 23.70 -6.39
C ASN A 212 1.23 25.11 -6.97
N PRO A 213 1.31 26.17 -6.13
CA PRO A 213 1.07 27.54 -6.58
C PRO A 213 2.06 28.00 -7.67
N ARG A 214 3.26 27.45 -7.69
CA ARG A 214 4.36 27.80 -8.60
C ARG A 214 4.18 27.16 -9.97
N THR A 215 3.96 25.85 -9.99
CA THR A 215 3.88 25.06 -11.24
C THR A 215 2.46 24.92 -11.78
N LYS A 216 1.44 25.23 -10.96
CA LYS A 216 0.01 25.02 -11.23
C LYS A 216 -0.35 23.55 -11.53
N LYS A 217 0.47 22.61 -11.09
CA LYS A 217 0.23 21.16 -11.20
C LYS A 217 -0.24 20.58 -9.87
N GLU A 218 -0.93 19.45 -9.91
CA GLU A 218 -1.15 18.66 -8.69
C GLU A 218 0.18 18.05 -8.23
N CYS A 219 0.43 18.13 -6.93
CA CYS A 219 1.58 17.56 -6.25
C CYS A 219 1.08 16.67 -5.13
N GLU A 220 1.80 15.59 -4.87
CA GLU A 220 1.45 14.58 -3.87
C GLU A 220 2.69 14.23 -3.05
N ILE A 221 2.49 14.13 -1.74
CA ILE A 221 3.48 13.68 -0.77
C ILE A 221 2.91 12.42 -0.13
N ASP A 222 3.63 11.31 -0.31
CA ASP A 222 3.18 9.97 0.09
C ASP A 222 2.98 9.86 1.60
N ILE A 223 3.90 10.45 2.38
CA ILE A 223 3.87 10.46 3.84
C ILE A 223 4.05 11.88 4.38
N VAL A 224 3.12 12.32 5.21
CA VAL A 224 3.23 13.52 6.03
C VAL A 224 2.92 13.13 7.47
N ILE A 225 3.86 13.40 8.38
CA ILE A 225 3.65 13.23 9.82
C ILE A 225 3.88 14.58 10.50
N THR A 226 2.87 15.06 11.23
CA THR A 226 2.94 16.32 11.97
C THR A 226 3.37 16.09 13.41
N SER A 227 4.12 17.04 13.97
CA SER A 227 4.51 17.01 15.38
C SER A 227 3.37 17.41 16.31
N THR A 228 3.35 16.86 17.52
CA THR A 228 2.43 17.26 18.61
C THR A 228 2.91 18.48 19.39
N VAL A 229 4.21 18.80 19.33
CA VAL A 229 4.87 19.77 20.23
C VAL A 229 5.15 21.10 19.52
N ASP A 230 5.44 21.04 18.23
CA ASP A 230 5.88 22.16 17.40
C ASP A 230 5.33 22.03 15.97
N ASP A 231 5.70 22.97 15.09
CA ASP A 231 5.27 22.97 13.69
C ASP A 231 6.17 22.09 12.79
N ASP A 232 7.00 21.21 13.37
CA ASP A 232 7.89 20.33 12.62
C ASP A 232 7.11 19.21 11.92
N VAL A 233 7.67 18.77 10.79
CA VAL A 233 7.00 17.83 9.89
C VAL A 233 7.98 16.84 9.29
N VAL A 234 7.54 15.58 9.20
CA VAL A 234 8.20 14.56 8.38
C VAL A 234 7.53 14.53 7.01
N ILE A 235 8.34 14.60 5.96
CA ILE A 235 7.95 14.53 4.56
C ILE A 235 8.59 13.26 3.97
N GLY A 236 7.76 12.30 3.59
CA GLY A 236 8.22 11.02 3.08
C GLY A 236 7.82 10.75 1.63
N SER A 237 8.73 10.11 0.89
CA SER A 237 8.49 9.56 -0.45
C SER A 237 8.84 8.07 -0.50
N CYS A 238 7.96 7.28 -1.10
CA CYS A 238 8.06 5.82 -1.17
C CYS A 238 8.17 5.33 -2.61
N LYS A 239 9.29 4.72 -2.98
CA LYS A 239 9.51 4.21 -4.35
C LYS A 239 9.71 2.70 -4.36
N PHE A 240 8.69 1.98 -4.81
CA PHE A 240 8.76 0.55 -5.09
C PHE A 240 9.00 0.29 -6.58
N ARG A 241 10.25 0.48 -7.02
CA ARG A 241 10.67 0.33 -8.43
C ARG A 241 12.01 -0.39 -8.54
N ASN A 242 12.38 -0.79 -9.75
CA ASN A 242 13.62 -1.52 -10.04
C ASN A 242 14.84 -0.61 -10.30
N THR A 243 14.72 0.69 -9.99
CA THR A 243 15.77 1.68 -10.19
C THR A 243 16.01 2.47 -8.90
N PRO A 244 17.27 2.78 -8.57
CA PRO A 244 17.59 3.56 -7.37
C PRO A 244 16.91 4.93 -7.36
N VAL A 245 16.72 5.48 -6.16
CA VAL A 245 16.22 6.86 -5.96
C VAL A 245 17.38 7.84 -6.00
N GLY A 246 17.24 8.90 -6.80
CA GLY A 246 18.23 9.96 -6.98
C GLY A 246 17.89 11.24 -6.21
N THR A 247 18.79 12.22 -6.29
CA THR A 247 18.62 13.54 -5.65
C THR A 247 17.51 14.38 -6.27
N ASP A 248 17.04 14.03 -7.47
CA ASP A 248 15.87 14.61 -8.11
C ASP A 248 14.62 14.46 -7.23
N GLU A 249 14.46 13.34 -6.53
CA GLU A 249 13.36 13.12 -5.60
C GLU A 249 13.45 14.03 -4.36
N LEU A 250 14.66 14.29 -3.87
CA LEU A 250 14.87 15.19 -2.72
C LEU A 250 14.45 16.62 -3.06
N GLU A 251 14.89 17.13 -4.21
CA GLU A 251 14.52 18.47 -4.66
C GLU A 251 13.01 18.57 -4.94
N LEU A 252 12.40 17.50 -5.46
CA LEU A 252 10.95 17.43 -5.64
C LEU A 252 10.19 17.50 -4.30
N MET A 253 10.62 16.74 -3.29
CA MET A 253 9.98 16.75 -1.97
C MET A 253 10.13 18.08 -1.25
N LYS A 254 11.27 18.78 -1.41
CA LYS A 254 11.44 20.16 -0.91
C LYS A 254 10.44 21.11 -1.56
N GLU A 255 10.29 21.03 -2.88
CA GLU A 255 9.30 21.83 -3.62
C GLU A 255 7.87 21.55 -3.14
N TYR A 256 7.52 20.28 -2.90
CA TYR A 256 6.18 19.92 -2.45
C TYR A 256 5.93 20.35 -1.01
N ALA A 257 6.93 20.25 -0.13
CA ALA A 257 6.85 20.76 1.24
C ALA A 257 6.65 22.29 1.28
N ASP A 258 7.23 23.04 0.33
CA ASP A 258 6.94 24.46 0.14
C ASP A 258 5.50 24.70 -0.31
N ALA A 259 5.02 23.91 -1.29
CA ALA A 259 3.64 24.02 -1.78
C ALA A 259 2.59 23.70 -0.70
N MET A 260 2.93 22.80 0.23
CA MET A 260 2.11 22.50 1.41
C MET A 260 2.06 23.65 2.43
N GLY A 261 3.04 24.56 2.41
CA GLY A 261 3.08 25.73 3.31
C GLY A 261 3.57 25.41 4.72
N THR A 262 4.46 24.43 4.87
CA THR A 262 5.06 24.02 6.15
C THR A 262 5.86 25.15 6.79
N ARG A 263 5.76 25.29 8.12
CA ARG A 263 6.32 26.42 8.89
C ARG A 263 7.49 26.04 9.81
N GLY A 264 7.51 24.83 10.35
CA GLY A 264 8.60 24.34 11.21
C GLY A 264 9.73 23.66 10.45
N GLY A 265 10.57 22.97 11.21
CA GLY A 265 11.63 22.09 10.73
C GLY A 265 11.06 20.98 9.84
N ARG A 266 11.85 20.56 8.85
CA ARG A 266 11.47 19.54 7.88
C ARG A 266 12.45 18.39 7.94
N TYR A 267 11.93 17.19 8.14
CA TYR A 267 12.68 15.95 8.10
C TYR A 267 12.22 15.13 6.90
N TYR A 268 13.13 14.86 5.97
CA TYR A 268 12.83 14.14 4.75
C TYR A 268 13.18 12.66 4.88
N TYR A 269 12.22 11.80 4.54
CA TYR A 269 12.39 10.34 4.57
C TYR A 269 12.18 9.76 3.17
N PHE A 270 13.16 9.03 2.67
CA PHE A 270 13.06 8.36 1.39
C PHE A 270 13.11 6.86 1.58
N PHE A 271 12.08 6.17 1.09
CA PHE A 271 11.99 4.71 1.11
C PHE A 271 12.23 4.18 -0.30
N SER A 272 13.13 3.20 -0.45
CA SER A 272 13.45 2.64 -1.76
C SER A 272 13.56 1.11 -1.75
N ALA A 273 12.82 0.47 -2.67
CA ALA A 273 12.92 -0.96 -2.92
C ALA A 273 14.25 -1.37 -3.60
N SER A 274 14.89 -0.45 -4.33
CA SER A 274 16.13 -0.70 -5.08
C SER A 274 17.33 0.11 -4.58
N GLY A 275 17.23 0.70 -3.38
CA GLY A 275 18.27 1.55 -2.81
C GLY A 275 18.39 2.94 -3.47
N PHE A 276 19.55 3.56 -3.31
CA PHE A 276 19.79 4.98 -3.61
C PHE A 276 21.01 5.17 -4.52
N THR A 277 21.02 6.23 -5.32
CA THR A 277 22.24 6.60 -6.07
C THR A 277 23.31 7.15 -5.14
N GLU A 278 24.57 7.16 -5.57
CA GLU A 278 25.68 7.75 -4.79
C GLU A 278 25.42 9.20 -4.39
N GLY A 279 24.85 10.00 -5.29
CA GLY A 279 24.50 11.39 -4.98
C GLY A 279 23.43 11.51 -3.89
N MET A 280 22.43 10.62 -3.89
CA MET A 280 21.39 10.61 -2.86
C MET A 280 21.97 10.13 -1.52
N MET A 281 22.84 9.11 -1.53
CA MET A 281 23.55 8.66 -0.32
C MET A 281 24.42 9.76 0.29
N ALA A 282 25.12 10.54 -0.54
CA ALA A 282 25.91 11.68 -0.10
C ALA A 282 25.07 12.84 0.45
N ALA A 283 23.79 12.92 0.08
CA ALA A 283 22.85 13.92 0.60
C ALA A 283 22.24 13.53 1.96
N GLY A 284 22.48 12.31 2.44
CA GLY A 284 22.00 11.85 3.74
C GLY A 284 22.60 12.66 4.90
N CYS A 285 21.74 13.06 5.84
CA CYS A 285 22.12 13.84 7.03
C CYS A 285 21.00 13.76 8.09
N ASP A 286 21.14 14.48 9.20
CA ASP A 286 20.16 14.48 10.30
C ASP A 286 18.73 14.86 9.88
N THR A 287 18.58 15.59 8.76
CA THR A 287 17.28 16.00 8.20
C THR A 287 16.89 15.24 6.94
N VAL A 288 17.74 14.35 6.43
CA VAL A 288 17.52 13.57 5.21
C VAL A 288 17.88 12.11 5.49
N ARG A 289 16.86 11.30 5.72
CA ARG A 289 16.99 9.88 6.03
C ARG A 289 16.64 9.00 4.85
N LEU A 290 17.50 8.02 4.62
CA LEU A 290 17.38 7.05 3.53
C LEU A 290 17.10 5.68 4.15
N VAL A 291 15.99 5.07 3.76
CA VAL A 291 15.56 3.75 4.24
C VAL A 291 15.46 2.82 3.05
N ASP A 292 16.41 1.90 2.93
CA ASP A 292 16.30 0.83 1.95
C ASP A 292 15.32 -0.26 2.43
N ILE A 293 14.82 -1.06 1.50
CA ILE A 293 13.87 -2.13 1.83
C ILE A 293 14.45 -3.17 2.79
N SER A 294 15.76 -3.39 2.80
CA SER A 294 16.39 -4.34 3.71
C SER A 294 16.28 -3.87 5.16
N SER A 295 16.47 -2.57 5.38
CA SER A 295 16.39 -1.92 6.70
C SER A 295 15.01 -2.07 7.36
N LEU A 296 13.95 -2.23 6.55
CA LEU A 296 12.59 -2.48 7.05
C LEU A 296 12.41 -3.85 7.71
N TYR A 297 13.29 -4.81 7.40
CA TYR A 297 13.24 -6.20 7.88
C TYR A 297 14.50 -6.59 8.67
N ASN A 298 15.22 -5.61 9.22
CA ASN A 298 16.29 -5.92 10.16
C ASN A 298 15.66 -6.50 11.42
N PHE A 299 15.62 -7.83 11.49
CA PHE A 299 15.27 -8.57 12.69
C PHE A 299 16.38 -8.42 13.72
N GLU A 300 16.56 -7.21 14.26
CA GLU A 300 17.36 -7.07 15.48
C GLU A 300 16.67 -7.86 16.59
N THR A 301 17.49 -8.58 17.34
CA THR A 301 17.16 -9.68 18.24
C THR A 301 16.25 -9.25 19.40
N GLU A 302 14.94 -9.19 19.16
CA GLU A 302 13.92 -9.05 20.21
C GLU A 302 13.87 -10.27 21.17
N ASP A 303 14.53 -11.39 20.84
CA ASP A 303 14.57 -12.63 21.65
C ASP A 303 15.48 -12.59 22.90
N SER A 304 15.96 -11.43 23.34
CA SER A 304 16.84 -11.34 24.53
C SER A 304 16.20 -10.77 25.80
N THR A 305 14.89 -10.54 25.84
CA THR A 305 14.22 -10.01 27.05
C THR A 305 13.15 -10.88 27.70
N HIS A 306 12.96 -12.13 27.25
CA HIS A 306 12.16 -13.11 27.98
C HIS A 306 12.93 -14.43 28.13
N SER A 307 13.87 -14.45 29.07
CA SER A 307 14.46 -15.66 29.67
C SER A 307 14.43 -15.54 31.18
#